data_AF-E1QP77-F1
#
_entry.id   AF-E1QP77-F1
#
_cell.length_a   1.000
_cell.length_b   1.000
_cell.length_c   1.000
_cell.angle_alpha   90.00
_cell.angle_beta   90.00
_cell.angle_gamma   90.00
#
_symmetry.space_group_name_H-M   'P 1'
#
loop_
_entity.id
_entity.type
_entity.pdbx_description
1 polymer ?
#
loop_
_entity_poly.entity_id
_entity_poly.type
_entity_poly.pdbx_seq_one_letter_code
_entity_poly.pdbx_strand_id
1 'polypeptide(L)'
;MLAPVILQQYLVPKPVGLVGTAAISMGRLGDYVTALGISNDLVGNITNAFRDALDNEVYAVLNAEDVTNTFLIDLPIFTGRVINLMIRSTQDVVRGISLSKISINDFNRAELAISRELARLIRSTNYPHAEDLVYALSMLIEYDLWVVNNVVRYGFNEVVSRINERALNEAGEASAYLMATAFAWYSSTSAVLGMVREYREGNRDLLARWSREYADELDAYIDTLDLLINDETYEALVEEGVIKQ
;
A
#
# COMPACT_ATOMS: atom_id res chain seq x y z
N MET A 1 -6.79 2.84 -0.79
CA MET A 1 -6.11 2.64 -2.09
C MET A 1 -6.15 1.12 -2.34
N LEU A 2 -5.41 0.54 -3.28
CA LEU A 2 -5.26 -0.93 -3.43
C LEU A 2 -3.77 -1.31 -3.61
N ALA A 3 -2.91 -0.49 -2.99
CA ALA A 3 -1.46 -0.47 -3.22
C ALA A 3 -0.84 -1.85 -2.97
N PRO A 4 -1.14 -2.54 -1.85
CA PRO A 4 -0.62 -3.85 -1.54
C PRO A 4 -1.02 -4.88 -2.57
N VAL A 5 -2.30 -5.22 -2.78
CA VAL A 5 -2.66 -6.41 -3.59
C VAL A 5 -2.02 -6.46 -4.96
N ILE A 6 -1.74 -5.30 -5.57
CA ILE A 6 -1.11 -5.25 -6.88
C ILE A 6 0.43 -5.10 -6.82
N LEU A 7 1.00 -4.37 -5.86
CA LEU A 7 2.43 -4.44 -5.52
C LEU A 7 2.85 -5.90 -5.26
N GLN A 8 1.96 -6.64 -4.61
CA GLN A 8 2.14 -7.99 -4.16
C GLN A 8 2.15 -9.03 -5.30
N GLN A 9 1.52 -8.76 -6.46
CA GLN A 9 1.58 -9.63 -7.63
C GLN A 9 2.98 -9.73 -8.28
N TYR A 10 3.80 -8.68 -8.12
CA TYR A 10 5.09 -8.56 -8.79
C TYR A 10 6.27 -8.69 -7.84
N LEU A 11 6.03 -8.60 -6.53
CA LEU A 11 7.02 -8.93 -5.53
C LEU A 11 7.31 -10.44 -5.42
N VAL A 12 6.65 -11.29 -6.22
CA VAL A 12 7.03 -12.69 -6.35
C VAL A 12 7.93 -12.82 -7.58
N PRO A 13 9.26 -12.96 -7.42
CA PRO A 13 10.15 -13.08 -8.58
C PRO A 13 9.77 -14.29 -9.43
N LYS A 14 9.87 -14.17 -10.77
CA LYS A 14 10.04 -15.37 -11.61
C LYS A 14 11.30 -16.07 -11.11
N PRO A 15 11.26 -17.37 -10.79
CA PRO A 15 12.37 -18.05 -10.14
C PRO A 15 13.55 -18.11 -11.12
N VAL A 16 14.47 -17.16 -11.02
CA VAL A 16 15.81 -17.30 -11.57
C VAL A 16 16.69 -17.77 -10.41
N GLY A 17 16.59 -19.07 -10.10
CA GLY A 17 17.51 -19.73 -9.16
C GLY A 17 16.92 -20.26 -7.84
N LEU A 18 15.69 -19.89 -7.46
CA LEU A 18 15.01 -20.48 -6.29
C LEU A 18 14.20 -21.72 -6.70
N VAL A 19 14.86 -22.87 -6.65
CA VAL A 19 14.23 -24.18 -6.89
C VAL A 19 13.23 -24.47 -5.77
N GLY A 20 11.94 -24.57 -6.11
CA GLY A 20 11.03 -25.50 -5.42
C GLY A 20 9.71 -24.96 -4.85
N THR A 21 9.57 -23.67 -4.52
CA THR A 21 8.36 -23.19 -3.79
C THR A 21 7.76 -21.85 -4.24
N ALA A 22 8.50 -21.01 -4.97
CA ALA A 22 8.04 -19.68 -5.40
C ALA A 22 7.16 -19.67 -6.67
N ALA A 23 7.19 -20.74 -7.47
CA ALA A 23 6.38 -20.85 -8.70
C ALA A 23 4.86 -21.03 -8.45
N ILE A 24 4.44 -21.15 -7.19
CA ILE A 24 3.06 -21.50 -6.80
C ILE A 24 2.10 -20.28 -6.77
N SER A 25 2.55 -19.02 -6.82
CA SER A 25 1.64 -17.89 -6.52
C SER A 25 1.16 -17.01 -7.69
N MET A 26 1.85 -16.88 -8.83
CA MET A 26 1.41 -15.92 -9.88
C MET A 26 0.08 -16.29 -10.53
N GLY A 27 -0.18 -17.58 -10.80
CA GLY A 27 -1.46 -18.03 -11.37
C GLY A 27 -2.62 -17.76 -10.43
N ARG A 28 -2.45 -18.06 -9.13
CA ARG A 28 -3.46 -17.79 -8.10
C ARG A 28 -3.70 -16.29 -7.91
N LEU A 29 -2.66 -15.46 -7.98
CA LEU A 29 -2.77 -14.01 -7.81
C LEU A 29 -3.50 -13.32 -8.96
N GLY A 30 -3.29 -13.76 -10.21
CA GLY A 30 -4.07 -13.32 -11.36
C GLY A 30 -5.55 -13.69 -11.24
N ASP A 31 -5.83 -14.91 -10.78
CA ASP A 31 -7.18 -15.37 -10.48
C ASP A 31 -7.84 -14.54 -9.36
N TYR A 32 -7.07 -14.16 -8.32
CA TYR A 32 -7.55 -13.30 -7.24
C TYR A 32 -7.91 -11.89 -7.71
N VAL A 33 -7.04 -11.24 -8.48
CA VAL A 33 -7.31 -9.87 -8.94
C VAL A 33 -8.46 -9.82 -9.95
N THR A 34 -8.59 -10.86 -10.78
CA THR A 34 -9.78 -11.04 -11.63
C THR A 34 -11.04 -11.27 -10.78
N ALA A 35 -10.94 -12.06 -9.70
CA ALA A 35 -12.04 -12.29 -8.77
C ALA A 35 -12.44 -11.03 -7.99
N LEU A 36 -11.50 -10.09 -7.80
CA LEU A 36 -11.76 -8.75 -7.26
C LEU A 36 -12.35 -7.78 -8.30
N GLY A 37 -12.70 -8.26 -9.50
CA GLY A 37 -13.39 -7.48 -10.52
C GLY A 37 -12.54 -6.38 -11.15
N ILE A 38 -11.23 -6.38 -10.89
CA ILE A 38 -10.28 -5.45 -11.49
C ILE A 38 -10.04 -5.88 -12.94
N SER A 39 -10.17 -4.95 -13.88
CA SER A 39 -9.98 -5.25 -15.30
C SER A 39 -8.55 -5.69 -15.62
N ASN A 40 -8.38 -6.69 -16.48
CA ASN A 40 -7.07 -7.18 -16.92
C ASN A 40 -6.18 -6.07 -17.50
N ASP A 41 -6.79 -5.10 -18.21
CA ASP A 41 -6.08 -3.93 -18.74
C ASP A 41 -5.51 -3.07 -17.62
N LEU A 42 -6.27 -2.84 -16.55
CA LEU A 42 -5.81 -2.10 -15.39
C LEU A 42 -4.70 -2.84 -14.63
N VAL A 43 -4.81 -4.17 -14.49
CA VAL A 43 -3.73 -5.00 -13.95
C VAL A 43 -2.46 -4.82 -14.78
N GLY A 44 -2.55 -4.92 -16.11
CA GLY A 44 -1.42 -4.73 -17.00
C GLY A 44 -0.79 -3.33 -16.90
N ASN A 45 -1.60 -2.28 -16.77
CA ASN A 45 -1.11 -0.91 -16.59
C ASN A 45 -0.38 -0.73 -15.27
N ILE A 46 -0.93 -1.27 -14.17
CA ILE A 46 -0.29 -1.18 -12.85
C ILE A 46 1.01 -1.96 -12.83
N THR A 47 1.02 -3.14 -13.46
CA THR A 47 2.22 -3.95 -13.66
C THR A 47 3.34 -3.16 -14.33
N ASN A 48 3.02 -2.50 -15.44
CA ASN A 48 4.01 -1.74 -16.19
C ASN A 48 4.48 -0.53 -15.39
N ALA A 49 3.58 0.16 -14.69
CA ALA A 49 3.94 1.27 -13.81
C ALA A 49 4.92 0.85 -12.70
N PHE A 50 4.68 -0.28 -12.03
CA PHE A 50 5.59 -0.77 -10.99
C PHE A 50 6.92 -1.31 -11.55
N ARG A 51 6.93 -1.87 -12.76
CA ARG A 51 8.17 -2.24 -13.44
C ARG A 51 8.99 -1.01 -13.81
N ASP A 52 8.36 -0.01 -14.41
CA ASP A 52 9.03 1.25 -14.74
C ASP A 52 9.55 1.94 -13.48
N ALA A 53 8.79 1.91 -12.38
CA ALA A 53 9.27 2.40 -11.09
C ALA A 53 10.48 1.64 -10.57
N LEU A 54 10.47 0.31 -10.73
CA LEU A 54 11.58 -0.55 -10.34
C LEU A 54 12.86 -0.20 -11.10
N ASP A 55 12.75 -0.03 -12.42
CA ASP A 55 13.88 0.24 -13.32
C ASP A 55 14.43 1.68 -13.20
N ASN A 56 13.63 2.61 -12.66
CA ASN A 56 14.00 4.02 -12.52
C ASN A 56 14.13 4.44 -11.05
N GLU A 57 13.03 4.89 -10.44
CA GLU A 57 12.99 5.52 -9.11
C GLU A 57 13.55 4.61 -8.00
N VAL A 58 13.16 3.33 -8.00
CA VAL A 58 13.63 2.35 -7.01
C VAL A 58 15.11 2.05 -7.18
N TYR A 59 15.56 1.80 -8.41
CA TYR A 59 16.97 1.55 -8.70
C TYR A 59 17.84 2.74 -8.29
N ALA A 60 17.38 3.96 -8.58
CA ALA A 60 18.06 5.20 -8.24
C ALA A 60 18.24 5.36 -6.72
N VAL A 61 17.15 5.24 -5.94
CA VAL A 61 17.24 5.42 -4.48
C VAL A 61 18.07 4.32 -3.79
N LEU A 62 18.00 3.09 -4.29
CA LEU A 62 18.80 1.96 -3.77
C LEU A 62 20.30 2.09 -4.05
N ASN A 63 20.70 2.87 -5.06
CA ASN A 63 22.10 3.05 -5.46
C ASN A 63 22.66 4.45 -5.21
N ALA A 64 21.84 5.36 -4.68
CA ALA A 64 22.21 6.75 -4.39
C ALA A 64 23.37 6.88 -3.40
N GLU A 65 24.20 7.91 -3.61
CA GLU A 65 25.19 8.35 -2.61
C GLU A 65 24.51 9.11 -1.47
N ASP A 66 23.53 9.96 -1.80
CA ASP A 66 22.66 10.64 -0.85
C ASP A 66 21.22 10.11 -1.02
N VAL A 67 20.94 9.03 -0.28
CA VAL A 67 19.63 8.38 -0.28
C VAL A 67 18.50 9.30 0.17
N THR A 68 18.76 10.28 1.04
CA THR A 68 17.73 11.20 1.54
C THR A 68 17.28 12.14 0.43
N ASN A 69 18.24 12.78 -0.24
CA ASN A 69 17.92 13.69 -1.32
C ASN A 69 17.28 12.96 -2.51
N THR A 70 17.82 11.79 -2.89
CA THR A 70 17.22 10.99 -3.97
C THR A 70 15.81 10.51 -3.63
N PHE A 71 15.57 10.06 -2.39
CA PHE A 71 14.23 9.67 -1.95
C PHE A 71 13.22 10.80 -2.09
N LEU A 72 13.58 12.02 -1.66
CA LEU A 72 12.69 13.19 -1.76
C LEU A 72 12.39 13.60 -3.22
N ILE A 73 13.34 13.42 -4.13
CA ILE A 73 13.16 13.70 -5.55
C ILE A 73 12.29 12.63 -6.23
N ASP A 74 12.54 11.36 -5.92
CA ASP A 74 11.91 10.24 -6.63
C ASP A 74 10.53 9.88 -6.07
N LEU A 75 10.25 10.13 -4.79
CA LEU A 75 8.95 9.90 -4.17
C LEU A 75 7.76 10.52 -4.95
N PRO A 76 7.78 11.81 -5.34
CA PRO A 76 6.68 12.38 -6.11
C PRO A 76 6.58 11.80 -7.54
N ILE A 77 7.70 11.37 -8.15
CA ILE A 77 7.71 10.73 -9.47
C ILE A 77 7.07 9.35 -9.38
N PHE A 78 7.51 8.54 -8.42
CA PHE A 78 6.92 7.25 -8.09
C PHE A 78 5.42 7.38 -7.82
N THR A 79 5.05 8.34 -6.97
CA THR A 79 3.65 8.62 -6.62
C THR A 79 2.83 8.95 -7.85
N GLY A 80 3.27 9.90 -8.68
CA GLY A 80 2.56 10.28 -9.90
C GLY A 80 2.37 9.11 -10.88
N ARG A 81 3.32 8.18 -10.91
CA ARG A 81 3.29 6.98 -11.75
C ARG A 81 2.21 5.99 -11.31
N VAL A 82 2.05 5.77 -10.00
CA VAL A 82 1.17 4.71 -9.48
C VAL A 82 -0.20 5.20 -9.02
N ILE A 83 -0.31 6.43 -8.49
CA ILE A 83 -1.49 6.90 -7.75
C ILE A 83 -2.79 6.85 -8.55
N ASN A 84 -2.76 7.29 -9.81
CA ASN A 84 -3.95 7.29 -10.67
C ASN A 84 -4.47 5.87 -10.93
N LEU A 85 -3.55 4.90 -11.03
CA LEU A 85 -3.90 3.52 -11.24
C LEU A 85 -4.45 2.90 -9.95
N MET A 86 -3.89 3.27 -8.79
CA MET A 86 -4.41 2.85 -7.49
C MET A 86 -5.83 3.36 -7.23
N ILE A 87 -6.09 4.62 -7.57
CA ILE A 87 -7.43 5.22 -7.47
C ILE A 87 -8.42 4.45 -8.34
N ARG A 88 -8.08 4.22 -9.62
CA ARG A 88 -8.94 3.45 -10.54
C ARG A 88 -9.21 2.05 -10.04
N SER A 89 -8.20 1.37 -9.50
CA SER A 89 -8.38 0.02 -8.98
C SER A 89 -9.33 0.01 -7.79
N THR A 90 -9.19 0.99 -6.88
CA THR A 90 -10.08 1.13 -5.72
C THR A 90 -11.52 1.37 -6.18
N GLN A 91 -11.71 2.20 -7.21
CA GLN A 91 -13.03 2.45 -7.81
C GLN A 91 -13.64 1.19 -8.42
N ASP A 92 -12.85 0.37 -9.13
CA ASP A 92 -13.31 -0.90 -9.70
C ASP A 92 -13.78 -1.86 -8.60
N VAL A 93 -13.01 -2.02 -7.52
CA VAL A 93 -13.39 -2.87 -6.38
C VAL A 93 -14.64 -2.34 -5.68
N VAL A 94 -14.68 -1.06 -5.32
CA VAL A 94 -15.86 -0.44 -4.68
C VAL A 94 -17.10 -0.60 -5.55
N ARG A 95 -16.98 -0.39 -6.87
CA ARG A 95 -18.08 -0.59 -7.81
C ARG A 95 -18.49 -2.05 -7.88
N GLY A 96 -17.55 -2.99 -7.85
CA GLY A 96 -17.80 -4.42 -7.77
C GLY A 96 -18.60 -4.80 -6.51
N ILE A 97 -18.23 -4.23 -5.37
CA ILE A 97 -18.94 -4.42 -4.09
C ILE A 97 -20.35 -3.82 -4.14
N SER A 98 -20.48 -2.57 -4.58
CA SER A 98 -21.78 -1.89 -4.69
C SER A 98 -22.74 -2.60 -5.66
N LEU A 99 -22.22 -3.22 -6.71
CA LEU A 99 -23.01 -4.04 -7.65
C LEU A 99 -23.21 -5.49 -7.17
N SER A 100 -22.82 -5.82 -5.93
CA SER A 100 -22.89 -7.17 -5.33
C SER A 100 -22.20 -8.26 -6.16
N LYS A 101 -21.21 -7.87 -6.99
CA LYS A 101 -20.38 -8.83 -7.74
C LYS A 101 -19.33 -9.48 -6.86
N ILE A 102 -18.94 -8.79 -5.78
CA ILE A 102 -17.92 -9.19 -4.81
C ILE A 102 -18.47 -8.79 -3.44
N SER A 103 -18.33 -9.64 -2.43
CA SER A 103 -18.66 -9.21 -1.06
C SER A 103 -17.45 -8.50 -0.43
N ILE A 104 -17.70 -7.54 0.46
CA ILE A 104 -16.62 -6.90 1.23
C ILE A 104 -15.78 -7.92 2.01
N ASN A 105 -16.41 -9.02 2.46
CA ASN A 105 -15.72 -10.11 3.14
C ASN A 105 -14.78 -10.89 2.22
N ASP A 106 -15.13 -11.03 0.93
CA ASP A 106 -14.25 -11.66 -0.06
C ASP A 106 -13.06 -10.76 -0.37
N PHE A 107 -13.29 -9.45 -0.49
CA PHE A 107 -12.23 -8.47 -0.63
C PHE A 107 -11.25 -8.52 0.57
N ASN A 108 -11.75 -8.39 1.80
CA ASN A 108 -10.93 -8.44 3.00
C ASN A 108 -10.15 -9.75 3.11
N ARG A 109 -10.77 -10.88 2.74
CA ARG A 109 -10.11 -12.19 2.74
C ARG A 109 -8.98 -12.25 1.71
N ALA A 110 -9.18 -11.68 0.52
CA ALA A 110 -8.17 -11.66 -0.52
C ALA A 110 -6.96 -10.81 -0.11
N GLU A 111 -7.19 -9.57 0.36
CA GLU A 111 -6.16 -8.67 0.89
C GLU A 111 -5.31 -9.36 1.97
N LEU A 112 -5.96 -9.95 2.98
CA LEU A 112 -5.29 -10.64 4.08
C LEU A 112 -4.58 -11.92 3.64
N ALA A 113 -5.09 -12.65 2.64
CA ALA A 113 -4.43 -13.84 2.13
C ALA A 113 -3.12 -13.48 1.42
N ILE A 114 -3.13 -12.42 0.60
CA ILE A 114 -1.96 -12.00 -0.15
C ILE A 114 -0.92 -11.37 0.79
N SER A 115 -1.35 -10.56 1.76
CA SER A 115 -0.44 -9.99 2.77
C SER A 115 0.30 -11.07 3.58
N ARG A 116 -0.39 -12.14 3.98
CA ARG A 116 0.22 -13.28 4.68
C ARG A 116 1.26 -13.99 3.82
N GLU A 117 0.98 -14.22 2.55
CA GLU A 117 1.95 -14.87 1.66
C GLU A 117 3.21 -14.02 1.47
N LEU A 118 3.08 -12.69 1.38
CA LEU A 118 4.25 -11.83 1.26
C LEU A 118 5.00 -11.63 2.55
N ALA A 119 4.30 -11.52 3.68
CA ALA A 119 4.96 -11.55 4.97
C ALA A 119 5.77 -12.84 5.14
N ARG A 120 5.23 -13.99 4.70
CA ARG A 120 5.95 -15.27 4.68
C ARG A 120 7.18 -15.22 3.75
N LEU A 121 7.04 -14.68 2.55
CA LEU A 121 8.15 -14.54 1.59
C LEU A 121 9.26 -13.64 2.14
N ILE A 122 8.92 -12.46 2.65
CA ILE A 122 9.86 -11.52 3.28
C ILE A 122 10.59 -12.19 4.42
N ARG A 123 9.87 -12.82 5.37
CA ARG A 123 10.49 -13.54 6.50
C ARG A 123 11.40 -14.68 6.06
N SER A 124 11.05 -15.38 4.98
CA SER A 124 11.86 -16.50 4.46
C SER A 124 13.23 -16.09 3.93
N THR A 125 13.46 -14.80 3.68
CA THR A 125 14.76 -14.27 3.26
C THR A 125 15.79 -14.22 4.39
N ASN A 126 15.37 -14.37 5.66
CA ASN A 126 16.20 -14.13 6.84
C ASN A 126 16.84 -12.73 6.88
N TYR A 127 16.23 -11.76 6.20
CA TYR A 127 16.67 -10.38 6.22
C TYR A 127 16.53 -9.78 7.63
N PRO A 128 17.56 -9.13 8.22
CA PRO A 128 17.50 -8.62 9.59
C PRO A 128 16.35 -7.64 9.86
N HIS A 129 15.95 -6.86 8.86
CA HIS A 129 14.83 -5.91 8.94
C HIS A 129 13.53 -6.46 8.31
N ALA A 130 13.35 -7.78 8.27
CA ALA A 130 12.15 -8.39 7.70
C ALA A 130 10.86 -7.93 8.40
N GLU A 131 10.86 -7.81 9.73
CA GLU A 131 9.66 -7.39 10.48
C GLU A 131 9.31 -5.92 10.27
N ASP A 132 10.30 -5.05 9.99
CA ASP A 132 10.05 -3.65 9.62
C ASP A 132 9.22 -3.60 8.33
N LEU A 133 9.61 -4.41 7.32
CA LEU A 133 8.88 -4.54 6.06
C LEU A 133 7.52 -5.20 6.25
N VAL A 134 7.40 -6.22 7.11
CA VAL A 134 6.10 -6.87 7.35
C VAL A 134 5.13 -5.91 8.02
N TYR A 135 5.60 -5.07 8.94
CA TYR A 135 4.74 -4.09 9.57
C TYR A 135 4.30 -2.98 8.60
N ALA A 136 5.22 -2.45 7.82
CA ALA A 136 4.86 -1.49 6.78
C ALA A 136 3.83 -2.09 5.81
N LEU A 137 4.00 -3.37 5.42
CA LEU A 137 3.00 -4.08 4.63
C LEU A 137 1.64 -4.16 5.33
N SER A 138 1.58 -4.47 6.64
CA SER A 138 0.31 -4.52 7.35
C SER A 138 -0.38 -3.15 7.39
N MET A 139 0.37 -2.06 7.52
CA MET A 139 -0.23 -0.72 7.53
C MET A 139 -0.76 -0.28 6.17
N LEU A 140 -0.07 -0.64 5.08
CA LEU A 140 -0.61 -0.40 3.73
C LEU A 140 -1.92 -1.19 3.50
N ILE A 141 -2.01 -2.40 4.04
CA ILE A 141 -3.24 -3.23 3.99
C ILE A 141 -4.35 -2.62 4.85
N GLU A 142 -4.03 -2.22 6.08
CA GLU A 142 -4.99 -1.63 7.01
C GLU A 142 -5.61 -0.36 6.42
N TYR A 143 -4.80 0.50 5.80
CA TYR A 143 -5.29 1.68 5.08
C TYR A 143 -6.29 1.32 3.98
N ASP A 144 -6.01 0.27 3.20
CA ASP A 144 -6.89 -0.12 2.10
C ASP A 144 -8.21 -0.71 2.60
N LEU A 145 -8.16 -1.52 3.66
CA LEU A 145 -9.35 -2.00 4.36
C LEU A 145 -10.15 -0.82 4.94
N TRP A 146 -9.49 0.14 5.58
CA TRP A 146 -10.11 1.34 6.13
C TRP A 146 -10.85 2.15 5.06
N VAL A 147 -10.21 2.41 3.90
CA VAL A 147 -10.85 3.13 2.79
C VAL A 147 -12.09 2.38 2.29
N VAL A 148 -11.95 1.08 2.00
CA VAL A 148 -13.07 0.29 1.44
C VAL A 148 -14.21 0.16 2.43
N ASN A 149 -13.92 -0.11 3.71
CA ASN A 149 -14.93 -0.22 4.77
C ASN A 149 -15.72 1.09 4.93
N ASN A 150 -15.04 2.24 4.98
CA ASN A 150 -15.70 3.53 5.11
C ASN A 150 -16.53 3.89 3.87
N VAL A 151 -16.02 3.62 2.67
CA VAL A 151 -16.77 3.87 1.43
C VAL A 151 -17.99 2.95 1.31
N VAL A 152 -17.91 1.69 1.75
CA VAL A 152 -19.06 0.79 1.77
C VAL A 152 -20.08 1.20 2.83
N ARG A 153 -19.62 1.64 4.01
CA ARG A 153 -20.49 2.03 5.14
C ARG A 153 -21.24 3.34 4.88
N TYR A 154 -20.55 4.37 4.42
CA TYR A 154 -21.11 5.72 4.30
C TYR A 154 -21.41 6.14 2.86
N GLY A 155 -20.78 5.49 1.87
CA GLY A 155 -20.79 5.91 0.48
C GLY A 155 -19.66 6.89 0.17
N PHE A 156 -19.16 6.85 -1.07
CA PHE A 156 -17.98 7.65 -1.49
C PHE A 156 -18.15 9.15 -1.25
N ASN A 157 -19.28 9.74 -1.68
CA ASN A 157 -19.51 11.18 -1.54
C ASN A 157 -19.56 11.62 -0.08
N GLU A 158 -20.13 10.79 0.78
CA GLU A 158 -20.27 11.07 2.21
C GLU A 158 -18.90 11.03 2.91
N VAL A 159 -18.07 10.01 2.62
CA VAL A 159 -16.69 9.95 3.12
C VAL A 159 -15.90 11.19 2.70
N VAL A 160 -16.01 11.61 1.43
CA VAL A 160 -15.33 12.80 0.92
C VAL A 160 -15.82 14.08 1.62
N SER A 161 -17.14 14.23 1.83
CA SER A 161 -17.69 15.39 2.55
C SER A 161 -17.12 15.48 3.96
N ARG A 162 -17.15 14.36 4.69
CA ARG A 162 -16.63 14.28 6.07
C ARG A 162 -15.15 14.61 6.16
N ILE A 163 -14.33 14.06 5.24
CA ILE A 163 -12.91 14.39 5.18
C ILE A 163 -12.72 15.89 4.95
N ASN A 164 -13.41 16.47 3.96
CA ASN A 164 -13.27 17.89 3.64
C ASN A 164 -13.69 18.81 4.79
N GLU A 165 -14.74 18.44 5.52
CA GLU A 165 -15.29 19.24 6.60
C GLU A 165 -14.51 19.10 7.92
N ARG A 166 -13.99 17.90 8.22
CA ARG A 166 -13.55 17.56 9.58
C ARG A 166 -12.11 17.08 9.69
N ALA A 167 -11.51 16.62 8.59
CA ALA A 167 -10.27 15.86 8.65
C ALA A 167 -9.33 16.11 7.46
N LEU A 168 -9.42 17.29 6.82
CA LEU A 168 -8.70 17.55 5.56
C LEU A 168 -7.19 17.55 5.76
N ASN A 169 -6.72 18.09 6.89
CA ASN A 169 -5.29 18.14 7.21
C ASN A 169 -4.77 16.74 7.51
N GLU A 170 -5.49 16.01 8.35
CA GLU A 170 -5.18 14.64 8.77
C GLU A 170 -5.17 13.69 7.57
N ALA A 171 -6.11 13.85 6.63
CA ALA A 171 -6.13 13.08 5.39
C ALA A 171 -4.95 13.42 4.46
N GLY A 172 -4.54 14.70 4.44
CA GLY A 172 -3.35 15.14 3.71
C GLY A 172 -2.08 14.49 4.25
N GLU A 173 -1.89 14.52 5.57
CA GLU A 173 -0.75 13.90 6.25
C GLU A 173 -0.76 12.37 6.08
N ALA A 174 -1.92 11.72 6.30
CA ALA A 174 -2.08 10.29 6.06
C ALA A 174 -1.68 9.91 4.63
N SER A 175 -2.09 10.70 3.64
CA SER A 175 -1.72 10.48 2.24
C SER A 175 -0.21 10.63 2.01
N ALA A 176 0.44 11.61 2.64
CA ALA A 176 1.88 11.80 2.51
C ALA A 176 2.66 10.61 3.10
N TYR A 177 2.31 10.18 4.32
CA TYR A 177 2.92 9.03 4.98
C TYR A 177 2.62 7.72 4.27
N LEU A 178 1.43 7.55 3.69
CA LEU A 178 1.11 6.39 2.87
C LEU A 178 2.03 6.28 1.65
N MET A 179 2.23 7.39 0.92
CA MET A 179 3.12 7.39 -0.26
C MET A 179 4.57 7.11 0.14
N ALA A 180 5.05 7.74 1.22
CA ALA A 180 6.40 7.52 1.72
C ALA A 180 6.60 6.06 2.18
N THR A 181 5.64 5.51 2.92
CA THR A 181 5.61 4.09 3.34
C THR A 181 5.67 3.17 2.13
N ALA A 182 4.78 3.38 1.15
CA ALA A 182 4.70 2.53 -0.05
C ALA A 182 6.01 2.56 -0.86
N PHE A 183 6.62 3.74 -1.04
CA PHE A 183 7.84 3.88 -1.82
C PHE A 183 9.05 3.26 -1.10
N ALA A 184 9.22 3.54 0.19
CA ALA A 184 10.31 2.97 1.00
C ALA A 184 10.18 1.44 1.10
N TRP A 185 8.96 0.96 1.37
CA TRP A 185 8.65 -0.45 1.46
C TRP A 185 8.90 -1.18 0.15
N TYR A 186 8.39 -0.66 -0.98
CA TYR A 186 8.57 -1.29 -2.28
C TYR A 186 10.05 -1.33 -2.67
N SER A 187 10.77 -0.23 -2.45
CA SER A 187 12.19 -0.14 -2.76
C SER A 187 12.99 -1.19 -1.99
N SER A 188 12.88 -1.23 -0.66
CA SER A 188 13.60 -2.21 0.15
C SER A 188 13.16 -3.65 -0.15
N THR A 189 11.85 -3.90 -0.27
CA THR A 189 11.33 -5.26 -0.52
C THR A 189 11.76 -5.79 -1.88
N SER A 190 11.84 -4.95 -2.91
CA SER A 190 12.33 -5.34 -4.24
C SER A 190 13.79 -5.82 -4.22
N ALA A 191 14.64 -5.21 -3.39
CA ALA A 191 16.02 -5.63 -3.17
C ALA A 191 16.10 -6.93 -2.36
N VAL A 192 15.33 -7.03 -1.27
CA VAL A 192 15.25 -8.23 -0.40
C VAL A 192 14.80 -9.47 -1.17
N LEU A 193 13.82 -9.30 -2.07
CA LEU A 193 13.27 -10.40 -2.88
C LEU A 193 14.03 -10.60 -4.20
N GLY A 194 15.14 -9.89 -4.41
CA GLY A 194 16.05 -10.11 -5.54
C GLY A 194 15.55 -9.64 -6.91
N MET A 195 14.58 -8.73 -6.95
CA MET A 195 14.17 -8.07 -8.20
C MET A 195 15.18 -7.02 -8.64
N VAL A 196 15.70 -6.25 -7.68
CA VAL A 196 16.84 -5.36 -7.90
C VAL A 196 18.09 -6.08 -7.41
N ARG A 197 18.99 -6.42 -8.34
CA ARG A 197 20.19 -7.21 -8.04
C ARG A 197 21.37 -6.36 -7.58
N GLU A 198 21.45 -5.14 -8.07
CA GLU A 198 22.54 -4.19 -7.77
C GLU A 198 21.97 -3.07 -6.89
N TYR A 199 22.44 -3.00 -5.65
CA TYR A 199 22.03 -2.00 -4.68
C TYR A 199 23.08 -1.85 -3.58
N ARG A 200 23.04 -0.71 -2.88
CA ARG A 200 23.82 -0.51 -1.65
C ARG A 200 23.04 -1.06 -0.47
N GLU A 201 23.61 -2.04 0.25
CA GLU A 201 22.93 -2.66 1.41
C GLU A 201 22.51 -1.64 2.47
N GLY A 202 23.35 -0.63 2.74
CA GLY A 202 23.01 0.45 3.66
C GLY A 202 21.77 1.25 3.25
N ASN A 203 21.53 1.45 1.94
CA ASN A 203 20.34 2.14 1.45
C ASN A 203 19.11 1.25 1.62
N ARG A 204 19.20 -0.04 1.29
CA ARG A 204 18.12 -1.03 1.54
C ARG A 204 17.73 -1.03 3.02
N ASP A 205 18.70 -1.13 3.92
CA ASP A 205 18.48 -1.19 5.37
C ASP A 205 17.84 0.10 5.90
N LEU A 206 18.28 1.25 5.39
CA LEU A 206 17.68 2.53 5.74
C LEU A 206 16.23 2.65 5.26
N LEU A 207 15.95 2.27 4.02
CA LEU A 207 14.60 2.31 3.45
C LEU A 207 13.65 1.34 4.18
N ALA A 208 14.15 0.17 4.65
CA ALA A 208 13.36 -0.73 5.48
C ALA A 208 12.92 -0.06 6.79
N ARG A 209 13.86 0.59 7.50
CA ARG A 209 13.55 1.31 8.75
C ARG A 209 12.64 2.50 8.51
N TRP A 210 12.88 3.30 7.48
CA TRP A 210 11.98 4.40 7.10
C TRP A 210 10.57 3.91 6.77
N SER A 211 10.44 2.77 6.09
CA SER A 211 9.12 2.20 5.81
C SER A 211 8.35 1.87 7.10
N ARG A 212 9.06 1.42 8.16
CA ARG A 212 8.48 1.21 9.50
C ARG A 212 8.09 2.53 10.15
N GLU A 213 8.99 3.51 10.17
CA GLU A 213 8.74 4.82 10.79
C GLU A 213 7.56 5.55 10.12
N TYR A 214 7.50 5.56 8.79
CA TYR A 214 6.37 6.15 8.06
C TYR A 214 5.07 5.37 8.27
N ALA A 215 5.14 4.05 8.44
CA ALA A 215 3.98 3.22 8.75
C ALA A 215 3.44 3.48 10.15
N ASP A 216 4.30 3.75 11.13
CA ASP A 216 3.90 4.12 12.50
C ASP A 216 3.15 5.47 12.51
N GLU A 217 3.60 6.45 11.73
CA GLU A 217 2.87 7.72 11.57
C GLU A 217 1.54 7.52 10.83
N LEU A 218 1.53 6.71 9.77
CA LEU A 218 0.33 6.37 9.03
C LEU A 218 -0.74 5.72 9.92
N ASP A 219 -0.35 4.83 10.84
CA ASP A 219 -1.23 4.19 11.81
C ASP A 219 -1.95 5.23 12.68
N ALA A 220 -1.18 6.14 13.28
CA ALA A 220 -1.72 7.22 14.10
C ALA A 220 -2.70 8.13 13.34
N TYR A 221 -2.42 8.42 12.06
CA TYR A 221 -3.35 9.19 11.23
C TYR A 221 -4.59 8.41 10.83
N ILE A 222 -4.50 7.09 10.57
CA ILE A 222 -5.68 6.25 10.31
C ILE A 222 -6.60 6.22 11.52
N ASP A 223 -6.05 6.02 12.72
CA ASP A 223 -6.81 6.08 13.98
C ASP A 223 -7.51 7.42 14.13
N THR A 224 -6.78 8.52 13.92
CA THR A 224 -7.35 9.87 13.98
C THR A 224 -8.47 10.07 12.96
N LEU A 225 -8.28 9.60 11.72
CA LEU A 225 -9.29 9.69 10.67
C LEU A 225 -10.54 8.87 11.00
N ASP A 226 -10.40 7.69 11.60
CA ASP A 226 -11.55 6.87 12.02
C ASP A 226 -12.40 7.59 13.07
N LEU A 227 -11.76 8.28 14.03
CA LEU A 227 -12.45 9.10 15.03
C LEU A 227 -13.18 10.29 14.39
N LEU A 228 -12.57 10.97 13.42
CA LEU A 228 -13.12 12.19 12.82
C LEU A 228 -14.24 11.94 11.79
N ILE A 229 -14.19 10.80 11.08
CA ILE A 229 -15.20 10.44 10.08
C ILE A 229 -16.44 9.80 10.73
N ASN A 230 -16.30 9.21 11.92
CA ASN A 230 -17.44 8.68 12.66
C ASN A 230 -18.25 9.82 13.32
N ASP A 231 -19.55 9.93 13.02
CA ASP A 231 -20.39 11.00 13.54
C ASP A 231 -20.51 10.96 15.07
N GLU A 232 -20.77 9.78 15.64
CA GLU A 232 -20.95 9.63 17.10
C GLU A 232 -19.69 10.04 17.86
N THR A 233 -18.54 9.61 17.36
CA THR A 233 -17.24 9.95 17.95
C THR A 233 -16.91 11.43 17.78
N TYR A 234 -17.13 11.99 16.58
CA TYR A 234 -16.86 13.40 16.30
C TYR A 234 -17.73 14.33 17.16
N GLU A 235 -19.03 14.04 17.26
CA GLU A 235 -19.95 14.80 18.10
C GLU A 235 -19.53 14.77 19.57
N ALA A 236 -19.13 13.60 20.09
CA ALA A 236 -18.61 13.47 21.44
C ALA A 236 -17.34 14.32 21.67
N LEU A 237 -16.40 14.32 20.72
CA LEU A 237 -15.16 15.13 20.81
C LEU A 237 -15.43 16.63 20.77
N VAL A 238 -16.47 17.07 20.05
CA VAL A 238 -16.93 18.46 20.03
C VAL A 238 -17.58 18.82 21.37
N GLU A 239 -18.44 17.95 21.91
CA GLU A 239 -19.09 18.16 23.21
C GLU A 239 -18.08 18.24 24.36
N GLU A 240 -17.02 17.43 24.32
CA GLU A 240 -15.93 17.45 25.30
C GLU A 240 -14.95 18.63 25.10
N GLY A 241 -15.10 19.41 24.03
CA GLY A 241 -14.25 20.56 23.73
C GLY A 241 -12.83 20.20 23.28
N VAL A 242 -12.61 18.94 22.89
CA VAL A 242 -11.34 18.45 22.33
C VAL A 242 -11.13 19.03 20.93
N ILE A 243 -12.21 19.12 20.14
CA ILE A 243 -12.23 19.73 18.81
C ILE A 243 -13.07 21.00 18.85
N LYS A 244 -12.58 22.07 18.23
CA LYS A 244 -13.32 23.34 18.11
C LYS A 244 -14.06 23.36 16.76
N GLN A 245 -15.32 23.80 16.78
CA GLN A 245 -16.09 24.15 15.57
C GLN A 245 -15.45 25.32 14.82
#